data_AF-A0A9D9N8E1-F1
#
_entry.id   AF-A0A9D9N8E1-F1
#
_cell.length_a   1.000
_cell.length_b   1.000
_cell.length_c   1.000
_cell.angle_alpha   90.00
_cell.angle_beta   90.00
_cell.angle_gamma   90.00
#
_symmetry.space_group_name_H-M   'P 1'
#
loop_
_entity.id
_entity.type
_entity.pdbx_description
1 polymer ?
#
loop_
_entity_poly.entity_id
_entity_poly.type
_entity_poly.pdbx_seq_one_letter_code
_entity_poly.pdbx_strand_id
1 'polypeptide(L)' 'IELADYVNWFNNHRIHSSLGYLTPKEFEKHTLKKVV' A
#
# COMPACT_ATOMS: atom_id res chain seq x y z
N ILE A 1 -9.13 11.91 -14.58
CA ILE A 1 -7.94 11.10 -14.95
C ILE A 1 -6.92 11.19 -13.84
N GLU A 2 -6.48 12.39 -13.45
CA GLU A 2 -5.43 12.59 -12.44
C GLU A 2 -5.66 11.94 -11.06
N LEU A 3 -6.93 11.88 -10.60
CA LEU A 3 -7.23 11.27 -9.31
C LEU A 3 -7.05 9.75 -9.31
N ALA A 4 -7.38 9.09 -10.42
CA ALA A 4 -7.23 7.64 -10.54
C ALA A 4 -5.74 7.25 -10.58
N ASP A 5 -4.92 8.04 -11.29
CA ASP A 5 -3.47 7.84 -11.34
C ASP A 5 -2.82 8.10 -9.97
N TYR A 6 -3.26 9.14 -9.26
CA TYR A 6 -2.79 9.42 -7.89
C TYR A 6 -3.13 8.26 -6.94
N VAL A 7 -4.37 7.77 -6.98
CA VAL A 7 -4.81 6.64 -6.14
C VAL A 7 -4.03 5.38 -6.48
N ASN A 8 -3.77 5.11 -7.77
CA ASN A 8 -3.00 3.95 -8.19
C ASN A 8 -1.53 4.03 -7.73
N TRP A 9 -0.92 5.22 -7.84
CA TRP A 9 0.43 5.47 -7.33
C TRP A 9 0.49 5.34 -5.81
N PHE A 10 -0.46 5.94 -5.07
CA PHE A 10 -0.52 5.86 -3.62
C PHE A 10 -0.65 4.43 -3.12
N ASN A 11 -1.53 3.62 -3.73
CA ASN A 11 -1.81 2.27 -3.26
C ASN A 11 -0.76 1.23 -3.68
N ASN A 12 -0.11 1.39 -4.84
CA ASN A 12 0.77 0.37 -5.41
C ASN A 12 2.25 0.77 -5.52
N HIS A 13 2.59 2.05 -5.49
CA HIS A 13 3.96 2.52 -5.75
C HIS A 13 4.55 3.32 -4.59
N ARG A 14 3.70 4.03 -3.83
CA ARG A 14 4.15 4.85 -2.71
C ARG A 14 4.53 3.97 -1.52
N ILE A 15 5.78 4.08 -1.09
CA ILE A 15 6.28 3.47 0.15
C ILE A 15 6.02 4.39 1.35
N HIS A 16 5.59 3.82 2.46
CA HIS A 16 5.26 4.56 3.68
C HIS A 16 6.16 4.09 4.83
N SER A 17 6.93 5.00 5.42
CA SER A 17 7.77 4.69 6.59
C SER A 17 6.94 4.18 7.77
N SER A 18 5.73 4.73 7.99
CA SER A 18 4.78 4.27 9.02
C SER A 18 4.26 2.84 8.77
N LEU A 19 4.29 2.35 7.53
CA LEU A 19 3.92 0.98 7.19
C LEU A 19 5.15 0.05 7.14
N GLY A 20 6.32 0.50 7.60
CA GLY A 20 7.56 -0.26 7.55
C GLY A 20 8.19 -0.29 6.15
N TYR A 21 8.10 0.81 5.40
CA TYR A 21 8.55 0.93 4.00
C TYR A 21 7.79 0.03 3.02
N LEU A 22 6.54 -0.30 3.36
CA LEU A 22 5.63 -1.05 2.50
C LEU A 22 4.64 -0.10 1.82
N THR A 23 4.12 -0.54 0.67
CA THR A 23 2.94 0.07 0.06
C THR A 23 1.68 -0.32 0.84
N PRO A 24 0.59 0.47 0.76
CA PRO A 24 -0.68 0.12 1.40
C PRO A 24 -1.17 -1.30 1.05
N LYS A 25 -1.01 -1.71 -0.21
CA LYS A 25 -1.39 -3.05 -0.69
C LYS A 25 -0.52 -4.17 -0.14
N GLU A 26 0.79 -3.93 0.01
CA GLU A 26 1.69 -4.91 0.62
C GLU A 26 1.45 -5.04 2.12
N PHE A 27 1.19 -3.92 2.79
CA PHE A 27 0.82 -3.91 4.20
C PHE A 27 -0.43 -4.74 4.44
N GLU A 28 -1.49 -4.54 3.64
CA GLU A 28 -2.71 -5.35 3.72
C GLU A 28 -2.41 -6.85 3.59
N LYS A 29 -1.61 -7.25 2.59
CA LYS A 29 -1.20 -8.64 2.40
C LYS A 29 -0.41 -9.20 3.60
N HIS A 30 0.48 -8.39 4.19
CA HIS A 30 1.27 -8.80 5.35
C HIS A 30 0.40 -8.94 6.60
N THR A 31 -0.56 -8.03 6.80
CA THR A 31 -1.52 -8.10 7.90
C THR A 31 -2.43 -9.31 7.74
N LEU A 32 -2.96 -9.57 6.54
CA LEU A 32 -3.82 -10.72 6.28
C LEU A 32 -3.11 -12.06 6.50
N LYS A 33 -1.82 -12.15 6.14
CA LYS A 33 -0.99 -13.35 6.43
C LYS A 33 -0.75 -13.59 7.92
N LYS A 34 -0.81 -12.54 8.75
CA LYS A 34 -0.62 -12.65 10.20
C LYS A 34 -1.89 -13.08 10.94
N VAL A 35 -3.05 -12.93 10.30
CA VAL A 35 -4.37 -13.23 10.87
C VAL A 35 -4.80 -14.69 10.58
N VAL A 36 -4.06 -15.43 9.74
CA VAL A 36 -4.25 -16.86 9.46
C VAL A 36 -3.29 -17.72 10.26
#